data_AF-A0A2S0L6A3-F1
#
_entry.id   AF-A0A2S0L6A3-F1
#
_cell.length_a   1.000
_cell.length_b   1.000
_cell.length_c   1.000
_cell.angle_alpha   90.00
_cell.angle_beta   90.00
_cell.angle_gamma   90.00
#
_symmetry.space_group_name_H-M   'P 1'
#
loop_
_entity.id
_entity.type
_entity.pdbx_description
1 polymer ?
#
loop_
_entity_poly.entity_id
_entity_poly.type
_entity_poly.pdbx_seq_one_letter_code
_entity_poly.pdbx_strand_id
1 'polypeptide(L)'
;MYFQKAHIRAFCFPLVVTKVYDNMWYAWKQLHLFRYVISYQQAKYIVDNYKGRTDEEKLINYIVKEKIWNWTAEESTRLHLKSYNKGEQYPDGHSYANGGVNLKVVTNARFRSEFIINGDGKFLTLLDEHATQDAKVNCSSFNYARRNDYIHTVLDVNPAKPKYNYEPKFRNDAYLVRDNNGDIIKGKEFISPKHINTEDEKAWEMRKKAFNNEVLSWKK
;
A
#
# COMPACT_ATOMS: atom_id res chain seq x y z
N MET A 1 -47.06 -5.94 -56.15
CA MET A 1 -47.47 -5.03 -55.06
C MET A 1 -46.87 -5.55 -53.76
N TYR A 2 -46.08 -4.72 -53.09
CA TYR A 2 -45.48 -4.84 -51.74
C TYR A 2 -44.53 -6.02 -51.43
N PHE A 3 -43.24 -5.77 -51.65
CA PHE A 3 -42.14 -6.30 -50.84
C PHE A 3 -42.21 -5.65 -49.44
N GLN A 4 -42.41 -6.44 -48.39
CA GLN A 4 -42.29 -5.95 -47.01
C GLN A 4 -40.83 -6.14 -46.57
N LYS A 5 -40.09 -5.03 -46.49
CA LYS A 5 -38.74 -4.96 -45.89
C LYS A 5 -38.83 -5.34 -44.40
N ALA A 6 -38.34 -6.53 -44.05
CA ALA A 6 -38.03 -6.86 -42.67
C ALA A 6 -36.77 -6.08 -42.25
N HIS A 7 -36.95 -5.01 -41.49
CA HIS A 7 -35.88 -4.32 -40.79
C HIS A 7 -35.36 -5.20 -39.65
N ILE A 8 -34.22 -5.86 -39.84
CA ILE A 8 -33.42 -6.38 -38.72
C ILE A 8 -32.74 -5.17 -38.07
N ARG A 9 -33.37 -4.59 -37.05
CA ARG A 9 -32.75 -3.57 -36.21
C ARG A 9 -31.97 -4.24 -35.07
N ALA A 10 -30.67 -3.94 -35.06
CA ALA A 10 -29.69 -4.05 -33.99
C ALA A 10 -30.24 -4.44 -32.59
N PHE A 11 -30.02 -5.69 -32.19
CA PHE A 11 -30.21 -6.13 -30.80
C PHE A 11 -29.04 -6.99 -30.26
N CYS A 12 -27.86 -6.90 -30.87
CA CYS A 12 -26.69 -7.69 -30.46
C CYS A 12 -25.47 -6.86 -30.01
N PHE A 13 -25.49 -5.53 -30.20
CA PHE A 13 -24.36 -4.65 -29.85
C PHE A 13 -24.24 -4.30 -28.36
N PRO A 14 -25.33 -4.03 -27.60
CA PRO A 14 -25.20 -3.66 -26.18
C PRO A 14 -24.64 -4.80 -25.31
N LEU A 15 -24.97 -6.05 -25.65
CA LEU A 15 -24.71 -7.22 -24.81
C LEU A 15 -23.25 -7.71 -24.89
N VAL A 16 -22.60 -7.52 -26.03
CA VAL A 16 -21.16 -7.84 -26.20
C VAL A 16 -20.31 -6.75 -25.56
N VAL A 17 -20.68 -5.48 -25.74
CA VAL A 17 -19.97 -4.34 -25.17
C VAL A 17 -20.03 -4.36 -23.64
N THR A 18 -21.20 -4.61 -23.05
CA THR A 18 -21.37 -4.74 -21.59
C THR A 18 -20.53 -5.89 -21.02
N LYS A 19 -20.54 -7.07 -21.65
CA LYS A 19 -19.68 -8.20 -21.23
C LYS A 19 -18.18 -7.89 -21.29
N VAL A 20 -17.73 -7.13 -22.30
CA VAL A 20 -16.32 -6.70 -22.38
C VAL A 20 -15.96 -5.75 -21.23
N TYR A 21 -16.83 -4.80 -20.90
CA TYR A 21 -16.63 -3.89 -19.76
C TYR A 21 -16.64 -4.63 -18.42
N ASP A 22 -17.57 -5.58 -18.22
CA ASP A 22 -17.64 -6.38 -16.99
C ASP A 22 -16.39 -7.26 -16.80
N ASN A 23 -15.91 -7.88 -17.88
CA ASN A 23 -14.67 -8.67 -17.85
C ASN A 23 -13.44 -7.81 -17.55
N MET A 24 -13.38 -6.60 -18.14
CA MET A 24 -12.29 -5.67 -17.89
C MET A 24 -12.31 -5.18 -16.44
N TRP A 25 -13.48 -4.83 -15.91
CA TRP A 25 -13.68 -4.46 -14.50
C TRP A 25 -13.23 -5.57 -13.54
N TYR A 26 -13.65 -6.82 -13.79
CA TYR A 26 -13.24 -7.96 -12.99
C TYR A 26 -11.72 -8.16 -13.02
N ALA A 27 -11.10 -8.07 -14.20
CA ALA A 27 -9.65 -8.18 -14.35
C ALA A 27 -8.91 -7.09 -13.56
N TRP A 28 -9.39 -5.83 -13.62
CA TRP A 28 -8.83 -4.73 -12.84
C TRP A 28 -8.92 -4.96 -11.33
N LYS A 29 -10.06 -5.46 -10.84
CA LYS A 29 -10.23 -5.83 -9.44
C LYS A 29 -9.27 -6.94 -9.02
N GLN A 30 -9.15 -8.01 -9.82
CA GLN A 30 -8.23 -9.11 -9.51
C GLN A 30 -6.77 -8.65 -9.50
N LEU A 31 -6.37 -7.81 -10.46
CA LEU A 31 -5.04 -7.22 -10.49
C LEU A 31 -4.76 -6.40 -9.22
N HIS A 32 -5.70 -5.52 -8.85
CA HIS A 32 -5.61 -4.74 -7.61
C HIS A 32 -5.44 -5.62 -6.38
N LEU A 33 -6.21 -6.70 -6.25
CA LEU A 33 -6.11 -7.62 -5.11
C LEU A 33 -4.78 -8.39 -5.11
N PHE A 34 -4.29 -8.77 -6.29
CA PHE A 34 -3.05 -9.52 -6.43
C PHE A 34 -1.82 -8.75 -5.94
N ARG A 35 -1.86 -7.41 -5.97
CA ARG A 35 -0.79 -6.54 -5.45
C ARG A 35 -0.45 -6.83 -3.98
N TYR A 36 -1.43 -7.24 -3.18
CA TYR A 36 -1.22 -7.58 -1.76
C TYR A 36 -0.47 -8.91 -1.62
N VAL A 37 -0.77 -9.89 -2.48
CA VAL A 37 -0.07 -11.17 -2.53
C VAL A 37 1.39 -10.95 -2.93
N ILE A 38 1.63 -10.16 -3.98
CA ILE A 38 2.99 -9.81 -4.41
C ILE A 38 3.72 -9.13 -3.25
N SER A 39 3.16 -8.06 -2.68
CA SER A 39 3.81 -7.30 -1.60
C SER A 39 4.15 -8.17 -0.40
N TYR A 40 3.24 -9.05 0.02
CA TYR A 40 3.48 -10.00 1.10
C TYR A 40 4.58 -11.01 0.76
N GLN A 41 4.53 -11.63 -0.42
CA GLN A 41 5.55 -12.59 -0.85
C GLN A 41 6.95 -11.98 -0.90
N GLN A 42 7.05 -10.71 -1.30
CA GLN A 42 8.33 -10.00 -1.34
C GLN A 42 8.90 -9.70 0.04
N ALA A 43 8.06 -9.19 0.95
CA ALA A 43 8.45 -8.97 2.34
C ALA A 43 8.85 -10.30 2.99
N LYS A 44 8.03 -11.34 2.83
CA LYS A 44 8.30 -12.68 3.36
C LYS A 44 9.59 -13.29 2.81
N TYR A 45 9.84 -13.16 1.51
CA TYR A 45 11.10 -13.61 0.91
C TYR A 45 12.31 -12.96 1.58
N ILE A 46 12.26 -11.65 1.84
CA ILE A 46 13.35 -10.95 2.54
C ILE A 46 13.49 -11.46 3.98
N VAL A 47 12.37 -11.58 4.70
CA VAL A 47 12.32 -12.04 6.09
C VAL A 47 12.93 -13.44 6.25
N ASP A 48 12.65 -14.35 5.31
CA ASP A 48 13.03 -15.76 5.37
C ASP A 48 14.48 -16.00 4.87
N ASN A 49 15.01 -15.15 3.98
CA ASN A 49 16.28 -15.42 3.28
C ASN A 49 17.46 -14.52 3.71
N TYR A 50 17.22 -13.44 4.46
CA TYR A 50 18.25 -12.48 4.84
C TYR A 50 18.43 -12.38 6.34
N LYS A 51 19.68 -12.15 6.77
CA LYS A 51 20.04 -12.00 8.20
C LYS A 51 19.78 -10.56 8.65
N GLY A 52 19.29 -10.41 9.87
CA GLY A 52 19.00 -9.13 10.52
C GLY A 52 18.14 -9.37 11.75
N ARG A 53 18.26 -8.50 12.76
CA ARG A 53 17.45 -8.50 13.98
C ARG A 53 16.03 -7.98 13.70
N THR A 54 15.92 -6.97 12.83
CA THR A 54 14.66 -6.37 12.40
C THR A 54 14.40 -6.66 10.92
N ASP A 55 13.17 -6.45 10.45
CA ASP A 55 12.85 -6.60 9.02
C ASP A 55 13.53 -5.50 8.19
N GLU A 56 13.72 -4.31 8.79
CA GLU A 56 14.54 -3.22 8.23
C GLU A 56 15.98 -3.65 7.98
N GLU A 57 16.66 -4.23 8.97
CA GLU A 57 18.02 -4.75 8.80
C GLU A 57 18.08 -5.84 7.73
N LYS A 58 17.07 -6.72 7.65
CA LYS A 58 16.97 -7.74 6.60
C LYS A 58 16.77 -7.11 5.21
N LEU A 59 15.97 -6.06 5.11
CA LEU A 59 15.80 -5.29 3.87
C LEU A 59 17.13 -4.66 3.43
N ILE A 60 17.87 -4.07 4.36
CA ILE A 60 19.18 -3.47 4.09
C ILE A 60 20.14 -4.55 3.58
N ASN A 61 20.18 -5.72 4.23
CA ASN A 61 20.96 -6.87 3.78
C ASN A 61 20.61 -7.28 2.35
N TYR A 62 19.31 -7.37 2.05
CA TYR A 62 18.80 -7.68 0.71
C TYR A 62 19.27 -6.66 -0.33
N ILE A 63 19.08 -5.37 -0.07
CA ILE A 63 19.49 -4.28 -0.96
C ILE A 63 21.00 -4.37 -1.27
N VAL A 64 21.82 -4.58 -0.24
CA VAL A 64 23.28 -4.62 -0.35
C VAL A 64 23.76 -5.87 -1.08
N LYS A 65 23.33 -7.07 -0.65
CA LYS A 65 23.77 -8.34 -1.25
C LYS A 65 23.35 -8.47 -2.70
N GLU A 66 22.12 -8.06 -3.02
CA GLU A 66 21.61 -8.12 -4.39
C GLU A 66 22.04 -6.93 -5.25
N LYS A 67 22.82 -6.00 -4.68
CA LYS A 67 23.36 -4.81 -5.35
C LYS A 67 22.26 -3.94 -5.97
N ILE A 68 21.15 -3.78 -5.27
CA ILE A 68 19.98 -3.02 -5.72
C ILE A 68 20.23 -1.53 -5.46
N TRP A 69 21.11 -0.88 -6.23
CA TRP A 69 21.52 0.51 -5.96
C TRP A 69 20.51 1.56 -6.41
N ASN A 70 19.61 1.20 -7.33
CA ASN A 70 18.50 2.07 -7.72
C ASN A 70 17.33 1.84 -6.74
N TRP A 71 17.45 2.34 -5.52
CA TRP A 71 16.38 2.34 -4.52
C TRP A 71 16.18 3.76 -3.98
N THR A 72 15.03 4.03 -3.37
CA THR A 72 14.70 5.33 -2.79
C THR A 72 13.84 5.19 -1.55
N ALA A 73 14.02 6.10 -0.60
CA ALA A 73 13.14 6.28 0.55
C ALA A 73 12.57 7.71 0.63
N GLU A 74 12.52 8.41 -0.52
CA GLU A 74 12.08 9.82 -0.62
C GLU A 74 10.56 9.99 -0.58
N GLU A 75 9.79 8.90 -0.58
CA GLU A 75 8.34 8.99 -0.48
C GLU A 75 7.89 9.28 0.97
N SER A 76 7.03 10.29 1.10
CA SER A 76 6.62 10.86 2.39
C SER A 76 5.82 9.87 3.28
N THR A 77 6.13 9.87 4.58
CA THR A 77 5.35 9.15 5.61
C THR A 77 3.87 9.53 5.65
N ARG A 78 3.47 10.70 5.12
CA ARG A 78 2.07 11.19 5.13
C ARG A 78 1.07 10.15 4.61
N LEU A 79 1.44 9.36 3.60
CA LEU A 79 0.54 8.35 3.02
C LEU A 79 0.39 7.10 3.89
N HIS A 80 1.39 6.82 4.71
CA HIS A 80 1.52 5.60 5.50
C HIS A 80 1.46 5.87 7.01
N LEU A 81 0.98 7.04 7.41
CA LEU A 81 0.79 7.43 8.81
C LEU A 81 -0.67 7.79 9.06
N LYS A 82 -1.58 6.88 8.71
CA LYS A 82 -3.01 7.10 8.89
C LYS A 82 -3.37 7.13 10.37
N SER A 83 -4.25 8.06 10.69
CA SER A 83 -4.67 8.39 12.04
C SER A 83 -6.10 8.92 12.00
N TYR A 84 -6.74 9.00 13.15
CA TYR A 84 -8.01 9.69 13.30
C TYR A 84 -7.90 10.80 14.34
N ASN A 85 -8.98 11.57 14.49
CA ASN A 85 -9.03 12.70 15.42
C ASN A 85 -7.86 13.69 15.19
N LYS A 86 -7.73 14.17 13.94
CA LYS A 86 -6.69 15.14 13.52
C LYS A 86 -5.23 14.71 13.74
N GLY A 87 -4.96 13.41 13.84
CA GLY A 87 -3.59 12.90 14.00
C GLY A 87 -3.25 12.50 15.44
N GLU A 88 -4.21 12.60 16.36
CA GLU A 88 -3.96 12.31 17.78
C GLU A 88 -3.97 10.81 18.09
N GLN A 89 -4.65 10.00 17.28
CA GLN A 89 -4.87 8.59 17.58
C GLN A 89 -4.56 7.72 16.37
N TYR A 90 -3.68 6.75 16.60
CA TYR A 90 -3.16 5.82 15.60
C TYR A 90 -3.81 4.44 15.73
N PRO A 91 -3.80 3.63 14.65
CA PRO A 91 -4.34 2.28 14.68
C PRO A 91 -3.59 1.37 15.64
N ASP A 92 -4.26 0.33 16.11
CA ASP A 92 -3.64 -0.67 16.99
C ASP A 92 -2.39 -1.30 16.35
N GLY A 93 -1.35 -1.49 17.16
CA GLY A 93 -0.02 -1.94 16.72
C GLY A 93 0.84 -0.85 16.08
N HIS A 94 0.45 0.41 16.15
CA HIS A 94 1.31 1.53 15.78
C HIS A 94 2.56 1.60 16.66
N SER A 95 3.70 1.87 16.05
CA SER A 95 4.97 1.99 16.75
C SER A 95 5.30 3.45 17.04
N TYR A 96 5.79 3.75 18.24
CA TYR A 96 6.27 5.07 18.64
C TYR A 96 7.80 5.21 18.56
N ALA A 97 8.52 4.15 18.18
CA ALA A 97 9.95 4.21 17.95
C ALA A 97 10.27 5.04 16.69
N ASN A 98 11.49 5.56 16.58
CA ASN A 98 11.94 6.40 15.46
C ASN A 98 10.98 7.59 15.17
N GLY A 99 10.43 8.19 16.22
CA GLY A 99 9.50 9.32 16.11
C GLY A 99 8.09 8.93 15.66
N GLY A 100 7.75 7.65 15.65
CA GLY A 100 6.41 7.16 15.28
C GLY A 100 6.08 7.25 13.79
N VAL A 101 7.08 7.45 12.93
CA VAL A 101 6.86 7.60 11.49
C VAL A 101 7.19 6.32 10.74
N ASN A 102 6.37 6.02 9.74
CA ASN A 102 6.57 4.89 8.85
C ASN A 102 7.48 5.30 7.68
N LEU A 103 8.44 4.44 7.32
CA LEU A 103 9.34 4.67 6.20
C LEU A 103 8.90 3.83 5.00
N LYS A 104 8.73 4.48 3.85
CA LYS A 104 8.52 3.80 2.58
C LYS A 104 9.86 3.64 1.85
N VAL A 105 10.18 2.41 1.48
CA VAL A 105 11.37 2.09 0.68
C VAL A 105 10.93 1.44 -0.63
N VAL A 106 11.41 1.98 -1.76
CA VAL A 106 11.10 1.49 -3.10
C VAL A 106 12.38 1.04 -3.80
N THR A 107 12.41 -0.20 -4.28
CA THR A 107 13.50 -0.72 -5.13
C THR A 107 13.12 -0.61 -6.60
N ASN A 108 14.04 -0.25 -7.50
CA ASN A 108 13.77 -0.04 -8.92
C ASN A 108 14.75 -0.79 -9.87
N ALA A 109 15.63 -1.67 -9.36
CA ALA A 109 16.68 -2.29 -10.17
C ALA A 109 16.25 -3.59 -10.91
N ARG A 110 15.70 -4.57 -10.19
CA ARG A 110 15.29 -5.88 -10.77
C ARG A 110 13.78 -6.01 -10.83
N PHE A 111 13.15 -5.78 -9.69
CA PHE A 111 11.71 -5.76 -9.54
C PHE A 111 11.32 -4.53 -8.72
N ARG A 112 10.22 -3.89 -9.10
CA ARG A 112 9.77 -2.68 -8.43
C ARG A 112 9.00 -3.04 -7.16
N SER A 113 9.67 -3.06 -6.03
CA SER A 113 9.06 -3.45 -4.76
C SER A 113 8.86 -2.23 -3.89
N GLU A 114 7.74 -2.18 -3.18
CA GLU A 114 7.46 -1.18 -2.16
C GLU A 114 7.37 -1.88 -0.81
N PHE A 115 8.11 -1.36 0.17
CA PHE A 115 8.10 -1.81 1.55
C PHE A 115 7.74 -0.66 2.45
N ILE A 116 6.78 -0.87 3.35
CA ILE A 116 6.47 0.06 4.42
C ILE A 116 7.01 -0.53 5.72
N ILE A 117 7.81 0.25 6.42
CA ILE A 117 8.51 -0.16 7.64
C ILE A 117 8.04 0.75 8.78
N ASN A 118 7.56 0.16 9.87
CA ASN A 118 7.10 0.94 11.01
C ASN A 118 8.25 1.40 11.92
N GLY A 119 7.94 2.22 12.93
CA GLY A 119 8.86 2.66 14.01
C GLY A 119 9.88 1.62 14.45
N ASP A 120 9.46 0.37 14.71
CA ASP A 120 10.29 -0.70 15.25
C ASP A 120 11.11 -1.47 14.19
N GLY A 121 11.02 -1.08 12.92
CA GLY A 121 11.71 -1.77 11.84
C GLY A 121 10.98 -3.03 11.35
N LYS A 122 9.66 -3.14 11.58
CA LYS A 122 8.81 -4.23 11.08
C LYS A 122 8.13 -3.89 9.77
N PHE A 123 7.97 -4.87 8.89
CA PHE A 123 7.19 -4.69 7.68
C PHE A 123 5.69 -4.59 7.98
N LEU A 124 5.03 -3.60 7.38
CA LEU A 124 3.58 -3.49 7.38
C LEU A 124 3.01 -4.17 6.14
N THR A 125 2.53 -5.40 6.27
CA THR A 125 1.91 -6.16 5.17
C THR A 125 0.49 -6.58 5.50
N LEU A 126 -0.40 -6.55 4.50
CA LEU A 126 -1.83 -6.83 4.71
C LEU A 126 -2.13 -8.30 5.05
N LEU A 127 -1.35 -9.21 4.45
CA LEU A 127 -1.61 -10.65 4.48
C LEU A 127 -0.76 -11.41 5.50
N ASP A 128 -0.05 -10.69 6.37
CA ASP A 128 0.61 -11.30 7.52
C ASP A 128 -0.44 -11.93 8.45
N GLU A 129 -0.18 -13.15 8.93
CA GLU A 129 -1.07 -13.88 9.83
C GLU A 129 -1.38 -13.08 11.10
N HIS A 130 -0.39 -12.33 11.60
CA HIS A 130 -0.47 -11.50 12.78
C HIS A 130 -0.51 -10.01 12.43
N ALA A 131 -0.99 -9.66 11.23
CA ALA A 131 -1.12 -8.27 10.79
C ALA A 131 -1.97 -7.45 11.79
N THR A 132 -1.31 -6.47 12.42
CA THR A 132 -1.93 -5.46 13.28
C THR A 132 -2.91 -4.58 12.49
N GLN A 133 -3.71 -3.78 13.17
CA GLN A 133 -4.54 -2.80 12.47
C GLN A 133 -3.67 -1.78 11.73
N ASP A 134 -2.54 -1.36 12.31
CA ASP A 134 -1.57 -0.48 11.66
C ASP A 134 -1.06 -1.09 10.35
N ALA A 135 -0.67 -2.37 10.36
CA ALA A 135 -0.31 -3.07 9.13
C ALA A 135 -1.47 -3.07 8.13
N LYS A 136 -2.69 -3.44 8.56
CA LYS A 136 -3.88 -3.46 7.70
C LYS A 136 -4.37 -2.10 7.25
N VAL A 137 -3.85 -0.99 7.75
CA VAL A 137 -4.27 0.37 7.38
C VAL A 137 -3.18 1.09 6.59
N ASN A 138 -1.92 0.86 6.94
CA ASN A 138 -0.76 1.54 6.37
C ASN A 138 0.10 0.68 5.44
N CYS A 139 -0.21 -0.62 5.26
CA CYS A 139 0.65 -1.52 4.49
C CYS A 139 1.05 -1.00 3.11
N SER A 140 2.16 -1.54 2.64
CA SER A 140 2.52 -1.50 1.23
C SER A 140 1.41 -2.14 0.39
N SER A 141 1.14 -1.53 -0.74
CA SER A 141 0.48 -2.19 -1.84
C SER A 141 1.44 -2.08 -3.01
N PHE A 142 1.84 -3.20 -3.60
CA PHE A 142 2.71 -3.18 -4.78
C PHE A 142 2.22 -2.10 -5.75
N ASN A 143 3.10 -1.16 -6.07
CA ASN A 143 2.76 0.05 -6.78
C ASN A 143 3.06 -0.15 -8.27
N TYR A 144 2.03 -0.06 -9.12
CA TYR A 144 2.17 -0.28 -10.56
C TYR A 144 2.80 0.92 -11.27
N ALA A 145 2.65 2.13 -10.72
CA ALA A 145 3.10 3.35 -11.38
C ALA A 145 4.53 3.76 -10.99
N ARG A 146 5.34 4.10 -11.99
CA ARG A 146 6.77 4.45 -11.76
C ARG A 146 7.00 5.79 -11.07
N ARG A 147 5.97 6.63 -10.93
CA ARG A 147 6.04 7.97 -10.37
C ARG A 147 4.66 8.39 -9.85
N ASN A 148 4.61 9.37 -8.95
CA ASN A 148 3.37 9.91 -8.39
C ASN A 148 2.67 10.85 -9.39
N ASP A 149 2.08 10.27 -10.44
CA ASP A 149 1.36 10.98 -11.50
C ASP A 149 -0.10 10.48 -11.65
N TYR A 150 -0.73 10.88 -12.75
CA TYR A 150 -2.08 10.43 -13.09
C TYR A 150 -2.19 8.89 -13.15
N ILE A 151 -1.16 8.20 -13.64
CA ILE A 151 -1.15 6.74 -13.74
C ILE A 151 -1.12 6.11 -12.35
N HIS A 152 -0.34 6.64 -11.41
CA HIS A 152 -0.38 6.22 -10.00
C HIS A 152 -1.79 6.35 -9.42
N THR A 153 -2.46 7.47 -9.73
CA THR A 153 -3.82 7.68 -9.25
C THR A 153 -4.79 6.64 -9.82
N VAL A 154 -4.68 6.31 -11.11
CA VAL A 154 -5.55 5.35 -11.79
C VAL A 154 -5.30 3.91 -11.33
N LEU A 155 -4.04 3.51 -11.16
CA LEU A 155 -3.68 2.12 -10.90
C LEU A 155 -3.64 1.76 -9.42
N ASP A 156 -3.28 2.70 -8.53
CA ASP A 156 -3.00 2.37 -7.13
C ASP A 156 -4.00 3.04 -6.17
N VAL A 157 -4.30 4.33 -6.39
CA VAL A 157 -5.12 5.14 -5.48
C VAL A 157 -6.61 4.94 -5.71
N ASN A 158 -7.05 5.00 -6.96
CA ASN A 158 -8.47 4.90 -7.30
C ASN A 158 -9.03 3.53 -6.91
N PRO A 159 -8.45 2.41 -7.35
CA PRO A 159 -8.85 1.07 -6.91
C PRO A 159 -9.06 0.89 -5.39
N ALA A 160 -8.25 1.57 -4.57
CA ALA A 160 -8.35 1.52 -3.12
C ALA A 160 -9.51 2.35 -2.54
N LYS A 161 -10.16 3.22 -3.31
CA LYS A 161 -11.26 4.07 -2.84
C LYS A 161 -12.56 3.26 -2.74
N PRO A 162 -13.37 3.48 -1.69
CA PRO A 162 -14.65 2.79 -1.50
C PRO A 162 -15.57 2.82 -2.73
N LYS A 163 -15.57 3.94 -3.48
CA LYS A 163 -16.41 4.12 -4.67
C LYS A 163 -16.17 3.09 -5.79
N TYR A 164 -15.02 2.42 -5.82
CA TYR A 164 -14.72 1.39 -6.82
C TYR A 164 -14.99 -0.03 -6.31
N ASN A 165 -15.18 -0.23 -5.00
CA ASN A 165 -15.52 -1.53 -4.42
C ASN A 165 -14.57 -2.68 -4.82
N TYR A 166 -13.28 -2.39 -4.98
CA TYR A 166 -12.26 -3.41 -5.25
C TYR A 166 -11.70 -3.99 -3.96
N GLU A 167 -11.57 -3.18 -2.90
CA GLU A 167 -11.03 -3.62 -1.62
C GLU A 167 -11.88 -4.71 -0.95
N PRO A 168 -11.25 -5.72 -0.33
CA PRO A 168 -11.96 -6.69 0.49
C PRO A 168 -12.61 -6.03 1.70
N LYS A 169 -13.72 -6.62 2.19
CA LYS A 169 -14.43 -6.13 3.37
C LYS A 169 -13.50 -5.97 4.57
N PHE A 170 -12.65 -6.96 4.86
CA PHE A 170 -11.74 -6.90 6.00
C PHE A 170 -10.74 -5.73 5.92
N ARG A 171 -10.35 -5.31 4.72
CA ARG A 171 -9.47 -4.15 4.51
C ARG A 171 -10.23 -2.84 4.76
N ASN A 172 -11.47 -2.75 4.29
CA ASN A 172 -12.31 -1.59 4.57
C ASN A 172 -12.61 -1.47 6.08
N ASP A 173 -12.94 -2.60 6.72
CA ASP A 173 -13.22 -2.67 8.15
C ASP A 173 -12.00 -2.29 9.01
N ALA A 174 -10.78 -2.48 8.50
CA ALA A 174 -9.55 -2.09 9.20
C ALA A 174 -9.42 -0.56 9.34
N TYR A 175 -10.00 0.23 8.44
CA TYR A 175 -10.01 1.70 8.56
C TYR A 175 -10.98 2.19 9.63
N LEU A 176 -11.92 1.37 10.08
CA LEU A 176 -12.93 1.77 11.06
C LEU A 176 -12.32 1.79 12.46
N VAL A 177 -12.60 2.86 13.20
CA VAL A 177 -12.17 2.99 14.59
C VAL A 177 -13.14 2.22 15.49
N ARG A 178 -12.59 1.47 16.45
CA ARG A 178 -13.36 0.73 17.45
C ARG A 178 -13.08 1.27 18.84
N ASP A 179 -14.08 1.22 19.72
CA ASP A 179 -13.90 1.53 21.13
C ASP A 179 -13.31 0.33 21.90
N ASN A 180 -13.13 0.49 23.21
CA ASN A 180 -12.57 -0.56 24.07
C ASN A 180 -13.45 -1.82 24.16
N ASN A 181 -14.73 -1.73 23.81
CA ASN A 181 -15.65 -2.87 23.77
C ASN A 181 -15.64 -3.56 22.39
N GLY A 182 -14.91 -3.01 21.41
CA GLY A 182 -14.82 -3.51 20.06
C GLY A 182 -15.91 -2.96 19.11
N ASP A 183 -16.76 -2.06 19.59
CA ASP A 183 -17.85 -1.47 18.81
C ASP A 183 -17.33 -0.38 17.87
N ILE A 184 -17.88 -0.31 16.65
CA ILE A 184 -17.47 0.69 15.65
C ILE A 184 -17.95 2.07 16.09
N ILE A 185 -17.01 3.01 16.20
CA ILE A 185 -17.31 4.41 16.46
C ILE A 185 -17.75 5.06 15.15
N LYS A 186 -19.05 5.35 15.03
CA LYS A 186 -19.62 5.96 13.80
C LYS A 186 -18.93 7.28 13.45
N GLY A 187 -18.56 7.41 12.18
CA GLY A 187 -17.93 8.63 11.64
C GLY A 187 -16.45 8.80 11.99
N LYS A 188 -15.80 7.77 12.56
CA LYS A 188 -14.37 7.77 12.85
C LYS A 188 -13.66 6.72 12.01
N GLU A 189 -12.73 7.19 11.19
CA GLU A 189 -11.92 6.34 10.30
C GLU A 189 -10.46 6.79 10.35
N PHE A 190 -9.55 5.84 10.21
CA PHE A 190 -8.13 6.09 10.01
C PHE A 190 -7.90 6.59 8.59
N ILE A 191 -7.52 7.87 8.47
CA ILE A 191 -7.29 8.52 7.19
C ILE A 191 -5.87 9.07 7.13
N SER A 192 -5.34 9.22 5.91
CA SER A 192 -4.05 9.85 5.74
C SER A 192 -4.15 11.33 6.15
N PRO A 193 -3.18 11.85 6.93
CA PRO A 193 -3.18 13.26 7.30
C PRO A 193 -3.11 14.15 6.04
N LYS A 194 -3.82 15.28 6.08
CA LYS A 194 -3.86 16.23 4.96
C LYS A 194 -2.47 16.77 4.64
N HIS A 195 -1.73 17.10 5.68
CA HIS A 195 -0.34 17.54 5.63
C HIS A 195 0.47 16.75 6.65
N ILE A 196 1.74 16.53 6.36
CA ILE A 196 2.68 16.08 7.38
C ILE A 196 2.94 17.27 8.32
N ASN A 197 2.85 17.05 9.64
CA ASN A 197 3.18 18.12 10.58
C ASN A 197 4.71 18.29 10.64
N THR A 198 5.19 19.41 11.19
CA THR A 198 6.63 19.73 11.21
C THR A 198 7.46 18.74 12.04
N GLU A 199 6.88 18.11 13.06
CA GLU A 199 7.57 17.12 13.89
C GLU A 199 7.72 15.79 13.16
N ASP A 200 6.63 15.28 12.56
CA ASP A 200 6.61 14.09 11.72
C ASP A 200 7.56 14.25 10.52
N GLU A 201 7.61 15.44 9.92
CA GLU A 201 8.51 15.73 8.79
C GLU A 201 9.98 15.65 9.20
N LYS A 202 10.33 16.26 10.35
CA LYS A 202 11.68 16.15 10.91
C LYS A 202 12.01 14.70 11.27
N ALA A 203 11.09 13.98 11.90
CA ALA A 203 11.27 12.56 12.25
C ALA A 203 11.49 11.71 11.00
N TRP A 204 10.70 11.94 9.95
CA TRP A 204 10.83 11.23 8.68
C TRP A 204 12.17 11.52 8.00
N GLU A 205 12.61 12.78 7.93
CA GLU A 205 13.91 13.14 7.37
C GLU A 205 15.08 12.50 8.14
N MET A 206 15.02 12.52 9.48
CA MET A 206 16.03 11.84 10.31
C MET A 206 16.06 10.34 10.06
N ARG A 207 14.88 9.70 10.01
CA ARG A 207 14.76 8.27 9.77
C ARG A 207 15.25 7.88 8.38
N LYS A 208 14.85 8.61 7.34
CA LYS A 208 15.33 8.43 5.97
C LYS A 208 16.86 8.50 5.90
N LYS A 209 17.45 9.52 6.55
CA LYS A 209 18.91 9.68 6.61
C LYS A 209 19.58 8.52 7.35
N ALA A 210 19.00 8.05 8.46
CA ALA A 210 19.52 6.91 9.21
C ALA A 210 19.54 5.64 8.34
N PHE A 211 18.42 5.32 7.68
CA PHE A 211 18.31 4.18 6.77
C PHE A 211 19.35 4.26 5.63
N ASN A 212 19.48 5.43 5.00
CA ASN A 212 20.48 5.67 3.95
C ASN A 212 21.91 5.41 4.43
N ASN A 213 22.26 5.95 5.60
CA ASN A 213 23.59 5.76 6.18
C ASN A 213 23.86 4.29 6.51
N GLU A 214 22.85 3.57 7.00
CA GLU A 214 23.00 2.16 7.34
C GLU A 214 23.23 1.30 6.10
N VAL A 215 22.44 1.49 5.03
CA VAL A 215 22.67 0.83 3.73
C VAL A 215 24.08 1.08 3.21
N LEU A 216 24.56 2.32 3.28
CA LEU A 216 25.92 2.66 2.83
C LEU A 216 27.00 2.02 3.71
N SER A 217 26.75 1.86 5.01
CA SER A 217 27.71 1.25 5.93
C SER A 217 27.89 -0.25 5.69
N TRP A 218 26.84 -0.94 5.22
CA TRP A 218 26.86 -2.38 4.90
C TRP A 218 27.39 -2.68 3.50
N LYS A 219 27.48 -1.68 2.61
CA LYS A 219 28.03 -1.81 1.25
C LYS A 219 29.53 -2.15 1.21
N LYS A 220 30.24 -2.01 2.35
CA LYS A 220 31.66 -2.33 2.50
C LYS A 220 31.95 -3.80 2.22
#